data_AF-W5W6V6-F1
#
_entry.id   AF-W5W6V6-F1
#
_cell.length_a   1.000
_cell.length_b   1.000
_cell.length_c   1.000
_cell.angle_alpha   90.00
_cell.angle_beta   90.00
_cell.angle_gamma   90.00
#
_symmetry.space_group_name_H-M   'P 1'
#
loop_
_entity.id
_entity.type
_entity.pdbx_description
1 polymer ?
#
loop_
_entity_poly.entity_id
_entity_poly.type
_entity_poly.pdbx_seq_one_letter_code
_entity_poly.pdbx_strand_id
1 'polypeptide(L)'
;MSIATAATTDRAWAERLRSWIPEDSADVLALGGSLSAALTARGHRVSDIPVQRGGYDVVLSRHVLTAQPDPLLALRRWIRLLRPGGRLVLVEMIPPAALEAAVRPLVSGVLLEPLTDPALHEPYALLAHV
;
A
#
# COMPACT_ATOMS: atom_id res chain seq x y z
N MET A 1 2.93 7.87 24.13
CA MET A 1 3.12 6.61 23.39
C MET A 1 4.48 6.04 23.78
N SER A 2 4.55 4.81 24.29
CA SER A 2 5.81 4.21 24.78
C SER A 2 6.67 3.67 23.63
N ILE A 3 8.01 3.68 23.79
CA ILE A 3 8.96 3.10 22.82
C ILE A 3 8.63 1.63 22.52
N ALA A 4 8.14 0.88 23.51
CA ALA A 4 7.72 -0.51 23.34
C ALA A 4 6.52 -0.68 22.39
N THR A 5 5.59 0.29 22.37
CA THR A 5 4.42 0.27 21.47
C THR A 5 4.85 0.50 20.03
N ALA A 6 5.74 1.48 19.79
CA ALA A 6 6.26 1.77 18.45
C ALA A 6 7.01 0.55 17.86
N ALA A 7 7.89 -0.08 18.63
CA ALA A 7 8.62 -1.27 18.18
C ALA A 7 7.70 -2.48 17.90
N THR A 8 6.55 -2.56 18.58
CA THR A 8 5.56 -3.62 18.36
C THR A 8 4.79 -3.37 17.06
N THR A 9 4.33 -2.14 16.85
CA THR A 9 3.68 -1.71 15.60
C THR A 9 4.60 -1.88 14.39
N ASP A 10 5.87 -1.50 14.51
CA ASP A 10 6.85 -1.68 13.43
C ASP A 10 7.03 -3.15 13.05
N ARG A 11 7.11 -4.06 14.05
CA ARG A 11 7.22 -5.49 13.81
C ARG A 11 5.96 -6.06 13.14
N ALA A 12 4.78 -5.66 13.61
CA ALA A 12 3.51 -6.10 13.04
C ALA A 12 3.39 -5.68 11.57
N TRP A 13 3.77 -4.43 11.25
CA TRP A 13 3.83 -3.94 9.89
C TRP A 13 4.87 -4.68 9.04
N ALA A 14 6.07 -4.90 9.58
CA ALA A 14 7.12 -5.65 8.89
C ALA A 14 6.66 -7.07 8.52
N GLU A 15 5.93 -7.74 9.41
CA GLU A 15 5.37 -9.07 9.15
C GLU A 15 4.26 -9.00 8.09
N ARG A 16 3.32 -8.06 8.22
CA ARG A 16 2.21 -7.93 7.27
C ARG A 16 2.70 -7.66 5.85
N LEU A 17 3.68 -6.76 5.69
CA LEU A 17 4.27 -6.40 4.40
C LEU A 17 4.88 -7.61 3.66
N ARG A 18 5.29 -8.67 4.37
CA ARG A 18 5.79 -9.92 3.76
C ARG A 18 4.77 -10.58 2.84
N SER A 19 3.50 -10.53 3.23
CA SER A 19 2.42 -11.16 2.46
C SER A 19 2.02 -10.35 1.22
N TRP A 20 2.33 -9.06 1.21
CA TRP A 20 1.85 -8.13 0.18
C TRP A 20 2.86 -7.82 -0.91
N ILE A 21 4.14 -7.99 -0.62
CA ILE A 21 5.23 -7.56 -1.48
C ILE A 21 6.05 -8.79 -1.85
N PRO A 22 6.49 -8.93 -3.13
CA PRO A 22 7.33 -10.04 -3.56
C PRO A 22 8.52 -10.28 -2.63
N GLU A 23 8.94 -11.54 -2.51
CA GLU A 23 10.10 -11.92 -1.68
C GLU A 23 11.42 -11.39 -2.25
N ASP A 24 11.50 -11.21 -3.56
CA ASP A 24 12.63 -10.57 -4.25
C ASP A 24 12.66 -9.05 -4.03
N SER A 25 13.81 -8.41 -4.30
CA SER A 25 13.91 -6.94 -4.27
C SER A 25 12.91 -6.33 -5.27
N ALA A 26 11.97 -5.53 -4.78
CA ALA A 26 10.91 -4.90 -5.57
C ALA A 26 11.12 -3.38 -5.60
N ASP A 27 10.69 -2.75 -6.69
CA ASP A 27 10.59 -1.29 -6.80
C ASP A 27 9.23 -0.86 -6.24
N VAL A 28 9.24 -0.19 -5.08
CA VAL A 28 8.05 0.19 -4.32
C VAL A 28 7.90 1.71 -4.25
N LEU A 29 6.76 2.23 -4.68
CA LEU A 29 6.34 3.60 -4.39
C LEU A 29 5.51 3.61 -3.11
N ALA A 30 6.06 4.14 -2.02
CA ALA A 30 5.41 4.23 -0.71
C ALA A 30 4.90 5.66 -0.45
N LEU A 31 3.60 5.85 -0.66
CA LEU A 31 2.91 7.11 -0.44
C LEU A 31 2.54 7.22 1.04
N GLY A 32 2.95 8.32 1.68
CA GLY A 32 2.70 8.58 3.09
C GLY A 32 3.86 8.20 4.03
N GLY A 33 4.95 7.63 3.51
CA GLY A 33 6.28 7.54 4.14
C GLY A 33 6.43 6.63 5.37
N SER A 34 5.36 6.39 6.13
CA SER A 34 5.39 5.68 7.42
C SER A 34 5.87 4.23 7.34
N LEU A 35 5.78 3.59 6.17
CA LEU A 35 6.23 2.21 5.94
C LEU A 35 7.54 2.13 5.14
N SER A 36 8.08 3.27 4.68
CA SER A 36 9.26 3.29 3.82
C SER A 36 10.49 2.68 4.49
N ALA A 37 10.72 2.97 5.79
CA ALA A 37 11.85 2.42 6.52
C ALA A 37 11.77 0.89 6.65
N ALA A 38 10.58 0.34 6.95
CA ALA A 38 10.36 -1.09 7.04
C ALA A 38 10.59 -1.80 5.68
N LEU A 39 10.16 -1.17 4.59
CA LEU A 39 10.37 -1.67 3.23
C LEU A 39 11.84 -1.64 2.81
N THR A 40 12.57 -0.57 3.11
CA THR A 40 14.00 -0.45 2.84
C THR A 40 14.81 -1.45 3.66
N ALA A 41 14.47 -1.66 4.93
CA ALA A 41 15.11 -2.65 5.79
C ALA A 41 14.96 -4.10 5.28
N ARG A 42 13.96 -4.35 4.43
CA ARG A 42 13.73 -5.62 3.73
C ARG A 42 14.46 -5.71 2.38
N GLY A 43 15.22 -4.69 1.99
CA GLY A 43 15.99 -4.67 0.75
C GLY A 43 15.19 -4.24 -0.49
N HIS A 44 13.96 -3.73 -0.34
CA HIS A 44 13.22 -3.15 -1.46
C HIS A 44 13.78 -1.78 -1.86
N ARG A 45 13.67 -1.41 -3.13
CA ARG A 45 13.97 -0.05 -3.60
C ARG A 45 12.74 0.81 -3.41
N VAL A 46 12.79 1.70 -2.42
CA VAL A 46 11.65 2.51 -2.01
C VAL A 46 11.80 3.93 -2.51
N SER A 47 10.72 4.47 -3.08
CA SER A 47 10.58 5.88 -3.40
C SER A 47 9.29 6.42 -2.81
N ASP A 48 9.26 7.70 -2.47
CA ASP A 48 8.08 8.47 -2.09
C ASP A 48 7.61 9.43 -3.20
N ILE A 49 8.41 9.56 -4.27
CA ILE A 49 8.15 10.44 -5.41
C ILE A 49 7.93 9.58 -6.66
N PRO A 50 6.78 9.70 -7.35
CA PRO A 50 6.54 8.97 -8.58
C PRO A 50 7.40 9.55 -9.72
N VAL A 51 8.35 8.77 -10.25
CA VAL A 51 9.28 9.24 -11.31
C VAL A 51 8.98 8.71 -12.71
N GLN A 52 8.32 7.55 -12.85
CA GLN A 52 8.05 6.93 -14.15
C GLN A 52 6.80 6.06 -14.18
N ARG A 53 6.09 6.03 -15.32
CA ARG A 53 5.02 5.04 -15.60
C ARG A 53 5.60 3.63 -15.77
N GLY A 54 4.86 2.62 -15.32
CA GLY A 54 5.33 1.23 -15.35
C GLY A 54 6.67 1.01 -14.64
N GLY A 55 7.01 1.88 -13.68
CA GLY A 55 8.31 1.86 -13.01
C GLY A 55 8.33 0.96 -11.78
N TYR A 56 7.17 0.67 -11.20
CA TYR A 56 7.05 0.07 -9.87
C TYR A 56 6.35 -1.28 -9.91
N ASP A 57 6.82 -2.21 -9.09
CA ASP A 57 6.16 -3.49 -8.85
C ASP A 57 4.99 -3.31 -7.88
N VAL A 58 5.14 -2.39 -6.92
CA VAL A 58 4.12 -2.09 -5.91
C VAL A 58 3.96 -0.57 -5.73
N VAL A 59 2.71 -0.12 -5.66
CA VAL A 59 2.36 1.20 -5.14
C VAL A 59 1.59 0.99 -3.85
N LEU A 60 2.13 1.47 -2.73
CA LEU A 60 1.50 1.39 -1.43
C LEU A 60 1.04 2.77 -1.01
N SER A 61 -0.24 2.91 -0.69
CA SER A 61 -0.83 4.12 -0.09
C SER A 61 -1.33 3.79 1.31
N ARG A 62 -0.88 4.57 2.30
CA ARG A 62 -1.43 4.53 3.66
C ARG A 62 -1.91 5.91 4.08
N HIS A 63 -3.23 6.08 4.22
CA HIS A 63 -3.91 7.33 4.59
C HIS A 63 -3.65 8.52 3.64
N VAL A 64 -3.19 8.27 2.42
CA VAL A 64 -2.91 9.32 1.44
C VAL A 64 -4.12 9.57 0.55
N LEU A 65 -4.89 8.53 0.23
CA LEU A 65 -6.02 8.64 -0.69
C LEU A 65 -7.12 9.55 -0.13
N THR A 66 -7.37 9.48 1.18
CA THR A 66 -8.33 10.35 1.88
C THR A 66 -7.97 11.83 1.83
N ALA A 67 -6.69 12.16 1.62
CA ALA A 67 -6.21 13.52 1.47
C ALA A 67 -6.20 14.02 0.01
N GLN A 68 -6.50 13.15 -0.97
CA GLN A 68 -6.51 13.54 -2.36
C GLN A 68 -7.77 14.35 -2.70
N PRO A 69 -7.63 15.49 -3.40
CA PRO A 69 -8.79 16.26 -3.86
C PRO A 69 -9.71 15.48 -4.81
N ASP A 70 -9.13 14.58 -5.60
CA ASP A 70 -9.85 13.65 -6.48
C ASP A 70 -9.27 12.23 -6.29
N PRO A 71 -9.88 11.41 -5.43
CA PRO A 71 -9.42 10.05 -5.16
C PRO A 71 -9.42 9.14 -6.40
N LEU A 72 -10.42 9.28 -7.29
CA LEU A 72 -10.50 8.44 -8.48
C LEU A 72 -9.39 8.77 -9.48
N LEU A 73 -9.08 10.06 -9.65
CA LEU A 73 -7.95 10.48 -10.47
C LEU A 73 -6.61 10.02 -9.86
N ALA A 74 -6.45 10.09 -8.54
CA ALA A 74 -5.27 9.59 -7.86
C ALA A 74 -5.08 8.08 -8.09
N LEU A 75 -6.13 7.27 -7.88
CA LEU A 75 -6.12 5.84 -8.16
C LEU A 75 -5.71 5.53 -9.61
N ARG A 76 -6.32 6.21 -10.58
CA ARG A 76 -5.96 6.07 -12.01
C ARG A 76 -4.50 6.43 -12.29
N ARG A 77 -3.96 7.44 -11.61
CA ARG A 77 -2.54 7.82 -11.76
C ARG A 77 -1.63 6.75 -11.18
N TRP A 78 -1.91 6.28 -9.97
CA TRP A 78 -1.11 5.26 -9.28
C TRP A 78 -1.10 3.94 -10.03
N ILE A 79 -2.24 3.51 -10.58
CA ILE A 79 -2.32 2.29 -11.41
C ILE A 79 -1.42 2.38 -12.64
N ARG A 80 -1.29 3.55 -13.28
CA ARG A 80 -0.39 3.74 -14.43
C ARG A 80 1.10 3.70 -14.07
N LEU A 81 1.45 3.81 -12.79
CA LEU A 81 2.82 3.69 -12.32
C LEU A 81 3.26 2.23 -12.16
N LEU A 82 2.29 1.32 -12.07
CA LEU A 82 2.54 -0.11 -11.94
C LEU A 82 2.98 -0.74 -13.26
N ARG A 83 3.97 -1.64 -13.16
CA ARG A 83 4.32 -2.59 -14.22
C ARG A 83 3.12 -3.53 -14.50
N PRO A 84 3.06 -4.16 -15.68
CA PRO A 84 2.11 -5.25 -15.91
C PRO A 84 2.25 -6.33 -14.82
N GLY A 85 1.14 -6.75 -14.20
CA GLY A 85 1.15 -7.69 -13.07
C GLY A 85 1.55 -7.05 -11.72
N GLY A 86 1.78 -5.74 -11.68
CA GLY A 86 2.05 -4.98 -10.47
C GLY A 86 0.85 -4.89 -9.53
N ARG A 87 1.11 -4.46 -8.30
CA ARG A 87 0.12 -4.44 -7.22
C ARG A 87 -0.08 -3.06 -6.62
N LEU A 88 -1.33 -2.64 -6.48
CA LEU A 88 -1.72 -1.50 -5.66
C LEU A 88 -2.13 -2.01 -4.28
N VAL A 89 -1.57 -1.43 -3.21
CA VAL A 89 -1.93 -1.72 -1.82
C VAL A 89 -2.46 -0.45 -1.16
N LEU A 90 -3.69 -0.51 -0.63
CA LEU A 90 -4.37 0.62 -0.01
C LEU A 90 -4.71 0.29 1.45
N VAL A 91 -4.17 1.09 2.36
CA VAL A 91 -4.49 1.08 3.79
C VAL A 91 -5.12 2.43 4.11
N GLU A 92 -6.44 2.50 4.11
CA GLU A 92 -7.16 3.78 4.09
C GLU A 92 -8.24 3.84 5.16
N MET A 93 -8.66 5.06 5.51
CA MET A 93 -9.82 5.30 6.38
C MET A 93 -11.10 5.52 5.56
N ILE A 94 -11.26 4.74 4.50
CA ILE A 94 -12.41 4.78 3.60
C ILE A 94 -13.28 3.54 3.91
N PRO A 95 -14.61 3.58 3.81
CA PRO A 95 -15.40 2.36 3.92
C PRO A 95 -14.96 1.31 2.88
N PRO A 96 -14.73 0.03 3.26
CA PRO A 96 -14.19 -0.98 2.34
C PRO A 96 -14.98 -1.12 1.04
N ALA A 97 -16.31 -1.15 1.12
CA ALA A 97 -17.18 -1.28 -0.06
C ALA A 97 -17.05 -0.08 -1.02
N ALA A 98 -16.87 1.13 -0.49
CA ALA A 98 -16.68 2.32 -1.32
C ALA A 98 -15.30 2.30 -2.01
N LEU A 99 -14.26 1.88 -1.29
CA LEU A 99 -12.92 1.75 -1.85
C LEU A 99 -12.87 0.67 -2.94
N GLU A 100 -13.49 -0.48 -2.68
CA GLU A 100 -13.59 -1.58 -3.63
C GLU A 100 -14.36 -1.17 -4.89
N ALA A 101 -15.50 -0.49 -4.75
CA ALA A 101 -16.27 0.02 -5.88
C ALA A 101 -15.48 1.03 -6.74
N ALA A 102 -14.63 1.84 -6.12
CA ALA A 102 -13.76 2.79 -6.82
C ALA A 102 -12.61 2.11 -7.57
N VAL A 103 -12.03 1.06 -7.00
CA VAL A 103 -10.85 0.38 -7.54
C VAL A 103 -11.23 -0.67 -8.59
N ARG A 104 -12.29 -1.47 -8.35
CA ARG A 104 -12.68 -2.61 -9.20
C ARG A 104 -12.73 -2.30 -10.70
N PRO A 105 -13.28 -1.17 -11.18
CA PRO A 105 -13.33 -0.89 -12.61
C PRO A 105 -11.97 -0.64 -13.28
N LEU A 106 -10.90 -0.49 -12.49
CA LEU A 106 -9.58 -0.07 -12.95
C LEU A 106 -8.55 -1.20 -12.95
N VAL A 107 -8.89 -2.38 -12.42
CA VAL A 107 -7.94 -3.45 -12.09
C VAL A 107 -8.50 -4.82 -12.46
N SER A 108 -7.63 -5.81 -12.64
CA SER A 108 -8.02 -7.18 -13.01
C SER A 108 -8.45 -8.03 -11.82
N GLY A 109 -8.05 -7.66 -10.60
CA GLY A 109 -8.45 -8.34 -9.37
C GLY A 109 -8.33 -7.46 -8.13
N VAL A 110 -9.14 -7.78 -7.11
CA VAL A 110 -9.14 -7.11 -5.81
C VAL A 110 -9.29 -8.15 -4.71
N LEU A 111 -8.49 -8.01 -3.66
CA LEU A 111 -8.59 -8.74 -2.41
C LEU A 111 -8.72 -7.72 -1.28
N LEU A 112 -9.79 -7.84 -0.49
CA LEU A 112 -9.93 -7.13 0.76
C LEU A 112 -9.45 -8.03 1.89
N GLU A 113 -8.40 -7.60 2.60
CA GLU A 113 -7.78 -8.37 3.67
C GLU A 113 -8.06 -7.71 5.03
N PRO A 114 -8.76 -8.38 5.95
CA PRO A 114 -8.89 -7.91 7.33
C PRO A 114 -7.54 -7.89 8.04
N LEU A 115 -7.25 -6.79 8.74
CA LEU A 115 -6.06 -6.66 9.57
C LEU A 115 -6.43 -6.96 11.02
N THR A 116 -6.19 -8.20 11.43
CA THR A 116 -6.61 -8.69 12.75
C THR A 116 -5.58 -8.47 13.86
N ASP A 117 -4.35 -8.11 13.51
CA ASP A 117 -3.32 -7.80 14.50
C ASP A 117 -3.61 -6.42 15.12
N PRO A 118 -3.93 -6.35 16.42
CA PRO A 118 -4.27 -5.10 17.08
C PRO A 118 -3.12 -4.08 17.07
N ALA A 119 -1.86 -4.50 16.89
CA ALA A 119 -0.71 -3.61 16.84
C ALA A 119 -0.63 -2.77 15.55
N LEU A 120 -1.38 -3.14 14.50
CA LEU A 120 -1.46 -2.38 13.25
C LEU A 120 -2.26 -1.08 13.49
N HIS A 121 -3.41 -1.18 14.15
CA HIS A 121 -4.40 -0.12 14.37
C HIS A 121 -5.25 0.26 13.15
N GLU A 122 -5.10 -0.44 12.03
CA GLU A 122 -5.97 -0.34 10.87
C GLU A 122 -6.85 -1.58 10.73
N PRO A 123 -8.09 -1.41 10.23
CA PRO A 123 -9.05 -2.51 10.17
C PRO A 123 -8.84 -3.44 8.96
N TYR A 124 -8.26 -2.94 7.86
CA TYR A 124 -8.14 -3.69 6.61
C TYR A 124 -7.04 -3.12 5.70
N ALA A 125 -6.66 -3.92 4.71
CA ALA A 125 -5.96 -3.47 3.51
C ALA A 125 -6.72 -3.95 2.25
N LEU A 126 -6.70 -3.14 1.19
CA LEU A 126 -7.18 -3.55 -0.12
C LEU A 126 -5.98 -3.74 -1.04
N LEU A 127 -5.83 -4.95 -1.59
CA LEU A 127 -4.81 -5.31 -2.56
C LEU A 127 -5.47 -5.43 -3.93
N ALA A 128 -4.89 -4.80 -4.95
CA ALA A 128 -5.41 -4.85 -6.30
C ALA A 128 -4.31 -5.17 -7.32
N HIS A 129 -4.63 -5.97 -8.32
CA HIS A 129 -3.72 -6.41 -9.38
C HIS A 129 -4.07 -5.73 -10.70
N VAL A 130 -3.07 -5.23 -11.43
CA VAL A 130 -3.26 -4.61 -12.75
C VAL A 130 -2.97 -5.62 -13.84
#